data_AF-A0A9D6UVY6-F1
#
_entry.id   AF-A0A9D6UVY6-F1
#
_cell.length_a   1.000
_cell.length_b   1.000
_cell.length_c   1.000
_cell.angle_alpha   90.00
_cell.angle_beta   90.00
_cell.angle_gamma   90.00
#
_symmetry.space_group_name_H-M   'P 1'
#
loop_
_entity.id
_entity.type
_entity.pdbx_description
1 polymer ?
#
loop_
_entity_poly.entity_id
_entity_poly.type
_entity_poly.pdbx_seq_one_letter_code
_entity_poly.pdbx_strand_id
1 'polypeptide(L)' 'MKCVCPECKNDIDVSKHPKITKGYVIECPLCGIVLEVVSLDGDKVALEIVDEGK' A
#
# COMPACT_ATOMS: atom_id res chain seq x y z
N MET A 1 -7.83 0.03 -9.23
CA MET A 1 -7.40 0.25 -7.84
C MET A 1 -6.34 1.33 -7.75
N LYS A 2 -6.67 2.45 -7.11
CA LYS A 2 -5.78 3.55 -6.76
C LYS A 2 -5.27 3.36 -5.35
N CYS A 3 -3.96 3.41 -5.19
CA CYS A 3 -3.28 3.23 -3.92
C CYS A 3 -2.16 4.27 -3.86
N VAL A 4 -2.06 5.03 -2.78
CA VAL A 4 -1.08 6.13 -2.64
C VAL A 4 -0.26 5.88 -1.39
N CYS A 5 1.06 5.99 -1.51
CA CYS A 5 1.95 5.89 -0.38
C CYS A 5 1.68 7.03 0.62
N PRO A 6 1.37 6.76 1.89
CA PRO A 6 1.15 7.80 2.89
C PRO A 6 2.44 8.60 3.19
N GLU A 7 3.62 8.04 2.93
CA GLU A 7 4.91 8.67 3.18
C GLU A 7 5.33 9.60 2.03
N CYS A 8 5.69 9.03 0.87
CA CYS A 8 6.25 9.79 -0.25
C CYS A 8 5.19 10.32 -1.24
N LYS A 9 3.90 10.07 -0.98
CA LYS A 9 2.75 10.48 -1.82
C LYS A 9 2.75 9.93 -3.26
N ASN A 10 3.62 8.98 -3.56
CA ASN A 10 3.67 8.32 -4.87
C ASN A 10 2.52 7.33 -5.06
N ASP A 11 2.05 7.19 -6.30
CA ASP A 11 1.08 6.17 -6.69
C ASP A 11 1.72 4.77 -6.67
N ILE A 12 1.09 3.84 -5.95
CA ILE A 12 1.49 2.44 -5.89
C ILE A 12 0.57 1.63 -6.80
N ASP A 13 1.15 0.99 -7.81
CA ASP A 13 0.40 0.07 -8.67
C ASP A 13 0.20 -1.28 -7.95
N VAL A 14 -0.99 -1.44 -7.36
CA VAL A 14 -1.40 -2.68 -6.68
C VAL A 14 -2.13 -3.66 -7.60
N SER A 15 -2.24 -3.38 -8.91
CA SER A 15 -2.91 -4.28 -9.87
C SER A 15 -2.24 -5.65 -9.98
N LYS A 16 -0.95 -5.73 -9.66
CA LYS A 16 -0.15 -6.97 -9.61
C LYS A 16 -0.48 -7.85 -8.41
N HIS A 17 -1.29 -7.38 -7.47
CA HIS A 17 -1.70 -8.10 -6.27
C HIS A 17 -3.19 -8.47 -6.36
N PRO A 18 -3.57 -9.48 -7.16
CA PRO A 18 -4.98 -9.83 -7.40
C PRO A 18 -5.71 -10.38 -6.15
N LYS A 19 -4.97 -10.67 -5.08
CA LYS A 19 -5.49 -11.14 -3.79
C LYS A 19 -5.26 -10.14 -2.66
N ILE A 20 -5.04 -8.87 -2.99
CA ILE A 20 -4.89 -7.82 -1.98
C ILE A 20 -6.14 -7.77 -1.11
N THR A 21 -5.93 -7.79 0.20
CA THR A 21 -6.98 -7.83 1.22
C THR A 21 -6.51 -7.06 2.44
N LYS A 22 -7.42 -6.77 3.37
CA LYS A 22 -7.06 -6.12 4.63
C LYS A 22 -6.03 -6.98 5.40
N GLY A 23 -4.99 -6.34 5.94
CA GLY A 23 -3.84 -7.00 6.56
C GLY A 23 -2.76 -7.46 5.58
N TYR A 24 -2.92 -7.21 4.28
CA TYR A 24 -1.88 -7.51 3.30
C TYR A 24 -0.76 -6.47 3.38
N VAL A 25 0.49 -6.93 3.42
CA VAL A 25 1.67 -6.06 3.54
C VAL A 25 2.35 -5.92 2.17
N ILE A 26 2.67 -4.68 1.81
CA ILE A 26 3.40 -4.31 0.59
C ILE A 26 4.50 -3.33 0.91
N GLU A 27 5.56 -3.34 0.11
CA GLU A 27 6.63 -2.34 0.17
C GLU A 27 6.38 -1.26 -0.90
N CYS A 28 6.56 0.01 -0.54
CA CYS A 28 6.51 1.08 -1.53
C CYS A 28 7.73 0.97 -2.47
N PRO A 29 7.55 0.78 -3.78
CA PRO A 29 8.67 0.61 -4.71
C PRO A 29 9.52 1.86 -4.92
N LEU A 30 9.09 3.02 -4.39
CA LEU A 30 9.81 4.29 -4.52
C LEU A 30 10.61 4.65 -3.26
N CYS A 31 9.99 4.59 -2.08
CA CYS A 31 10.67 4.97 -0.82
C CYS A 31 11.08 3.78 0.05
N GLY A 32 10.69 2.55 -0.30
CA GLY A 32 11.07 1.34 0.44
C GLY A 32 10.31 1.11 1.75
N ILE A 33 9.37 1.98 2.11
CA ILE A 33 8.62 1.83 3.37
C ILE A 33 7.63 0.66 3.29
N VAL A 34 7.45 -0.04 4.41
CA VAL A 34 6.54 -1.18 4.50
C VAL A 34 5.16 -0.70 4.95
N LEU A 35 4.15 -1.07 4.18
CA LEU A 35 2.79 -0.58 4.29
C LEU A 35 1.83 -1.75 4.44
N GLU A 36 0.85 -1.64 5.33
CA GLU A 36 -0.24 -2.59 5.48
C GLU A 36 -1.55 -2.02 4.93
N VAL A 37 -2.31 -2.86 4.23
CA VAL A 37 -3.65 -2.52 3.75
C VAL A 37 -4.64 -2.54 4.91
N VAL A 38 -5.15 -1.37 5.29
CA VAL A 38 -6.11 -1.23 6.41
C VAL A 38 -7.57 -1.16 5.96
N SER A 39 -7.83 -0.74 4.72
CA SER A 39 -9.17 -0.75 4.09
C SER A 39 -9.11 -0.93 2.58
N LEU A 40 -10.16 -1.54 2.02
CA LEU A 40 -10.42 -1.61 0.59
C LEU A 40 -11.85 -1.14 0.32
N ASP A 41 -12.00 0.00 -0.34
CA ASP A 41 -13.28 0.63 -0.65
C ASP A 41 -13.43 0.74 -2.17
N GLY A 42 -13.91 -0.35 -2.77
CA GLY A 42 -14.03 -0.51 -4.23
C GLY A 42 -12.67 -0.38 -4.91
N ASP A 43 -12.44 0.74 -5.58
CA ASP A 43 -11.18 1.03 -6.27
C ASP A 43 -10.14 1.75 -5.39
N LYS A 44 -10.42 2.09 -4.14
CA LYS A 44 -9.45 2.76 -3.26
C LYS A 44 -8.89 1.79 -2.24
N VAL A 45 -7.57 1.82 -2.09
CA VAL A 45 -6.84 1.06 -1.06
C VAL A 45 -6.25 2.05 -0.08
N ALA A 46 -6.59 1.91 1.20
CA ALA A 46 -5.98 2.68 2.28
C ALA A 46 -4.83 1.88 2.88
N LEU A 47 -3.69 2.54 3.04
CA LEU A 47 -2.47 1.97 3.59
C LEU A 47 -2.07 2.68 4.88
N GLU A 48 -1.49 1.92 5.80
CA GLU A 48 -0.85 2.42 7.01
C GLU A 48 0.62 1.98 7.06
N ILE A 49 1.48 2.82 7.64
CA ILE A 49 2.90 2.52 7.79
C ILE A 49 3.06 1.53 8.95
N VAL A 50 3.64 0.36 8.68
CA VAL A 50 3.85 -0.68 9.69
C VAL A 50 5.31 -0.95 10.01
N ASP A 51 6.23 -0.62 9.11
CA ASP A 51 7.67 -0.63 9.36
C ASP A 51 8.34 0.46 8.52
N GLU A 52 9.17 1.29 9.16
CA GLU A 52 9.84 2.41 8.51
C GLU A 52 10.98 1.97 7.55
N GLY A 53 11.28 0.67 7.47
CA GLY A 53 12.42 0.18 6.70
C GLY A 53 13.71 0.52 7.45
N LYS A 54 14.49 -0.50 7.80
CA LYS A 54 15.80 -0.31 8.44
C LYS A 54 16.85 0.24 7.49
#